data_AF-A0A372QNJ5-F1
#
_entry.id   AF-A0A372QNJ5-F1
#
_cell.length_a   1.000
_cell.length_b   1.000
_cell.length_c   1.000
_cell.angle_alpha   90.00
_cell.angle_beta   90.00
_cell.angle_gamma   90.00
#
_symmetry.space_group_name_H-M   'P 1'
#
loop_
_entity.id
_entity.type
_entity.pdbx_description
1 polymer ?
#
loop_
_entity_poly.entity_id
_entity_poly.type
_entity_poly.pdbx_seq_one_letter_code
_entity_poly.pdbx_strand_id
1 'polypeptide(L)'
;MFKLSNHKSKNLELEMNIKESEVTNNIVESLELKRLAKEMDLDFEKNKNNLKKFYDFTGPNFSWPSRLNIYDRHEIFDYIIDPRWEVGKEMAKNTIAYYHFIEIGAFDSLKGTHVLIINGQIKDYYKDDISSEEYKELDNKYPGMYFAPITDEETVLLRRFSTHDDTTAKEWQNDVCQ
;
A
#
# COMPACT_ATOMS: atom_id res chain seq x y z
N MET A 1 33.56 53.45 8.45
CA MET A 1 32.26 52.96 7.94
C MET A 1 32.24 51.45 8.07
N PHE A 2 31.47 50.93 9.03
CA PHE A 2 31.36 49.48 9.31
C PHE A 2 30.34 48.84 8.37
N LYS A 3 30.76 47.82 7.60
CA LYS A 3 29.87 46.88 6.90
C LYS A 3 30.26 45.46 7.33
N LEU A 4 29.70 44.97 8.45
CA LEU A 4 29.89 43.57 8.87
C LEU A 4 28.64 42.89 9.47
N SER A 5 27.45 43.50 9.37
CA SER A 5 26.26 43.01 10.10
C SER A 5 25.31 42.09 9.30
N ASN A 6 25.39 42.03 7.97
CA ASN A 6 24.30 41.39 7.18
C ASN A 6 24.45 39.89 6.92
N HIS A 7 25.64 39.30 7.04
CA HIS A 7 25.83 37.88 6.72
C HIS A 7 25.42 36.94 7.86
N LYS A 8 25.60 37.37 9.11
CA LYS A 8 25.28 36.57 10.29
C LYS A 8 23.76 36.49 10.54
N SER A 9 23.04 37.59 10.29
CA SER A 9 21.57 37.65 10.44
C SER A 9 20.85 36.72 9.45
N LYS A 10 21.32 36.65 8.20
CA LYS A 10 20.72 35.79 7.16
C LYS A 10 20.91 34.29 7.43
N ASN A 11 22.05 33.88 7.99
CA ASN A 11 22.25 32.48 8.39
C ASN A 11 21.38 32.09 9.58
N LEU A 12 21.21 32.98 10.56
CA LEU A 12 20.31 32.73 11.70
C LEU A 12 18.84 32.62 11.27
N GLU A 13 18.37 33.48 10.37
CA GLU A 13 17.01 33.37 9.80
C GLU A 13 16.82 32.06 9.02
N LEU A 14 17.81 31.65 8.22
CA LEU A 14 17.76 30.39 7.48
C LEU A 14 17.72 29.17 8.42
N GLU A 15 18.56 29.15 9.46
CA GLU A 15 18.58 28.08 10.47
C GLU A 15 17.28 28.02 11.28
N MET A 16 16.68 29.17 11.61
CA MET A 16 15.39 29.23 12.31
C MET A 16 14.25 28.71 11.42
N ASN A 17 14.21 29.11 10.16
CA ASN A 17 13.20 28.64 9.20
C ASN A 17 13.31 27.13 8.93
N ILE A 18 14.54 26.60 8.84
CA ILE A 18 14.77 25.15 8.70
C ILE A 18 14.24 24.41 9.93
N LYS A 19 14.58 24.87 11.15
CA LYS A 19 14.09 24.24 12.39
C LYS A 19 12.57 24.30 12.52
N GLU A 20 11.95 25.42 12.14
CA GLU A 20 10.49 25.56 12.16
C GLU A 20 9.83 24.61 11.13
N SER A 21 10.43 24.45 9.95
CA SER A 21 9.98 23.48 8.94
C SER A 21 10.13 22.02 9.40
N GLU A 22 11.22 21.68 10.08
CA GLU A 22 11.44 20.34 10.63
C GLU A 22 10.46 20.02 11.77
N VAL A 23 10.21 20.98 12.66
CA VAL A 23 9.23 20.82 13.75
C VAL A 23 7.83 20.63 13.20
N THR A 24 7.42 21.42 12.20
CA THR A 24 6.10 21.29 11.58
C THR A 24 5.95 19.96 10.84
N ASN A 25 6.96 19.52 10.09
CA ASN A 25 6.97 18.22 9.42
C ASN A 25 6.85 17.05 10.41
N ASN A 26 7.59 17.10 11.52
CA ASN A 26 7.54 16.06 12.57
C ASN A 26 6.17 16.00 13.27
N ILE A 27 5.51 17.15 13.46
CA ILE A 27 4.14 17.20 14.03
C ILE A 27 3.14 16.59 13.04
N VAL A 28 3.23 16.96 11.76
CA VAL A 28 2.35 16.42 10.71
C VAL A 28 2.53 14.90 10.60
N GLU A 29 3.77 14.40 10.52
CA GLU A 29 4.04 12.96 10.50
C GLU A 29 3.41 12.27 11.72
N SER A 30 3.64 12.78 12.93
CA SER A 30 3.09 12.20 14.15
C SER A 30 1.55 12.12 14.17
N LEU A 31 0.88 13.15 13.64
CA LEU A 31 -0.59 13.16 13.51
C LEU A 31 -1.07 12.13 12.48
N GLU A 32 -0.40 12.03 11.33
CA GLU A 32 -0.69 11.05 10.29
C GLU A 32 -0.50 9.61 10.80
N LEU A 33 0.60 9.32 11.51
CA LEU A 33 0.84 8.00 12.09
C LEU A 33 -0.24 7.61 13.11
N LYS A 34 -0.71 8.55 13.93
CA LYS A 34 -1.82 8.31 14.87
C LYS A 34 -3.14 8.07 14.15
N ARG A 35 -3.39 8.78 13.05
CA ARG A 35 -4.57 8.56 12.20
C ARG A 35 -4.54 7.17 11.59
N LEU A 36 -3.42 6.78 10.99
CA LEU A 36 -3.23 5.44 10.41
C LEU A 36 -3.43 4.33 11.45
N ALA A 37 -2.88 4.50 12.66
CA ALA A 37 -3.08 3.56 13.75
C ALA A 37 -4.57 3.37 14.07
N LYS A 38 -5.32 4.48 14.17
CA LYS A 38 -6.76 4.45 14.44
C LYS A 38 -7.57 3.82 13.31
N GLU A 39 -7.24 4.11 12.05
CA GLU A 39 -7.93 3.57 10.86
C GLU A 39 -7.75 2.05 10.70
N MET A 40 -6.76 1.48 11.38
CA MET A 40 -6.45 0.05 11.43
C MET A 40 -6.66 -0.54 12.85
N ASP A 41 -7.24 0.17 13.81
CA ASP A 41 -7.39 -0.30 15.20
C ASP A 41 -6.10 -0.87 15.83
N LEU A 42 -4.96 -0.23 15.55
CA LEU A 42 -3.64 -0.62 16.06
C LEU A 42 -3.28 0.17 17.32
N ASP A 43 -2.64 -0.51 18.26
CA ASP A 43 -1.93 0.14 19.37
C ASP A 43 -0.77 0.98 18.80
N PHE A 44 -0.91 2.31 18.88
CA PHE A 44 0.05 3.25 18.32
C PHE A 44 1.46 3.10 18.91
N GLU A 45 1.57 2.93 20.22
CA GLU A 45 2.88 2.86 20.89
C GLU A 45 3.62 1.58 20.51
N LYS A 46 2.91 0.46 20.36
CA LYS A 46 3.51 -0.81 19.92
C LYS A 46 3.88 -0.82 18.45
N ASN A 47 3.16 -0.08 17.61
CA ASN A 47 3.29 -0.15 16.16
C ASN A 47 3.99 1.05 15.51
N LYS A 48 4.48 2.02 16.29
CA LYS A 48 5.06 3.27 15.78
C LYS A 48 6.08 3.08 14.64
N ASN A 49 7.02 2.15 14.79
CA ASN A 49 8.04 1.89 13.77
C ASN A 49 7.45 1.27 12.49
N ASN A 50 6.47 0.37 12.63
CA ASN A 50 5.78 -0.27 11.51
C ASN A 50 4.88 0.72 10.77
N LEU A 51 4.16 1.56 11.52
CA LEU A 51 3.40 2.69 10.98
C LEU A 51 4.30 3.64 10.20
N LYS A 52 5.50 3.93 10.71
CA LYS A 52 6.46 4.77 9.98
C LYS A 52 6.89 4.14 8.66
N LYS A 53 7.20 2.82 8.63
CA LYS A 53 7.52 2.13 7.37
C LYS A 53 6.38 2.23 6.35
N PHE A 54 5.13 2.08 6.82
CA PHE A 54 3.97 2.21 5.97
C PHE A 54 3.79 3.64 5.46
N TYR A 55 3.93 4.64 6.33
CA TYR A 55 3.88 6.05 5.96
C TYR A 55 4.98 6.44 4.95
N ASP A 56 6.21 5.98 5.16
CA ASP A 56 7.32 6.21 4.23
C ASP A 56 7.05 5.56 2.85
N PHE A 57 6.24 4.50 2.80
CA PHE A 57 5.83 3.83 1.56
C PHE A 57 4.69 4.56 0.84
N THR A 58 3.63 4.94 1.54
CA THR A 58 2.44 5.57 0.93
C THR A 58 2.61 7.07 0.71
N GLY A 59 3.43 7.71 1.52
CA GLY A 59 3.65 9.14 1.51
C GLY A 59 2.59 9.93 2.31
N PRO A 60 2.78 11.26 2.40
CA PRO A 60 1.86 12.13 3.12
C PRO A 60 0.48 12.16 2.45
N ASN A 61 -0.57 12.40 3.26
CA ASN A 61 -1.97 12.51 2.82
C ASN A 61 -2.56 11.22 2.21
N PHE A 62 -1.94 10.07 2.44
CA PHE A 62 -2.50 8.80 2.01
C PHE A 62 -3.90 8.57 2.61
N SER A 63 -4.85 8.13 1.80
CA SER A 63 -6.17 7.71 2.27
C SER A 63 -6.47 6.31 1.76
N TRP A 64 -6.91 5.43 2.65
CA TRP A 64 -7.40 4.12 2.24
C TRP A 64 -8.55 4.26 1.24
N PRO A 65 -8.55 3.49 0.14
CA PRO A 65 -9.77 3.22 -0.59
C PRO A 65 -10.91 2.86 0.37
N SER A 66 -12.03 3.54 0.22
CA SER A 66 -13.30 3.35 0.96
C SER A 66 -13.80 1.91 0.93
N ARG A 67 -13.54 1.17 -0.15
CA ARG A 67 -13.93 -0.23 -0.32
C ARG A 67 -13.01 -1.23 0.41
N LEU A 68 -11.86 -0.81 0.93
CA LEU A 68 -11.00 -1.68 1.75
C LEU A 68 -11.52 -1.73 3.18
N ASN A 69 -11.90 -2.94 3.61
CA ASN A 69 -12.28 -3.19 5.00
C ASN A 69 -11.03 -3.24 5.90
N ILE A 70 -11.21 -3.35 7.22
CA ILE A 70 -10.08 -3.34 8.17
C ILE A 70 -9.10 -4.51 7.96
N TYR A 71 -9.58 -5.67 7.55
CA TYR A 71 -8.75 -6.86 7.30
C TYR A 71 -7.89 -6.66 6.06
N ASP A 72 -8.46 -6.13 4.97
CA ASP A 72 -7.68 -5.84 3.76
C ASP A 72 -6.58 -4.81 4.04
N ARG A 73 -6.86 -3.82 4.90
CA ARG A 73 -5.87 -2.82 5.34
C ARG A 73 -4.75 -3.46 6.15
N HIS A 74 -5.07 -4.39 7.03
CA HIS A 74 -4.06 -5.15 7.80
C HIS A 74 -3.19 -6.00 6.89
N GLU A 75 -3.78 -6.70 5.92
CA GLU A 75 -3.00 -7.50 4.98
C GLU A 75 -2.05 -6.63 4.14
N ILE A 76 -2.55 -5.51 3.60
CA ILE A 76 -1.72 -4.53 2.88
C ILE A 76 -0.62 -3.96 3.78
N PHE A 77 -0.93 -3.69 5.05
CA PHE A 77 0.05 -3.23 6.02
C PHE A 77 1.14 -4.28 6.26
N ASP A 78 0.76 -5.55 6.44
CA ASP A 78 1.69 -6.67 6.66
C ASP A 78 2.62 -6.89 5.47
N TYR A 79 2.12 -6.75 4.24
CA TYR A 79 2.95 -6.78 3.03
C TYR A 79 4.08 -5.73 3.04
N ILE A 80 3.92 -4.62 3.77
CA ILE A 80 4.94 -3.57 3.86
C ILE A 80 5.90 -3.80 5.03
N ILE A 81 5.40 -4.25 6.17
CA ILE A 81 6.16 -4.24 7.42
C ILE A 81 6.95 -5.52 7.67
N ASP A 82 6.48 -6.64 7.12
CA ASP A 82 7.04 -7.96 7.31
C ASP A 82 8.00 -8.31 6.16
N PRO A 83 9.30 -8.50 6.46
CA PRO A 83 10.31 -8.81 5.44
C PRO A 83 10.14 -10.17 4.77
N ARG A 84 9.26 -11.06 5.27
CA ARG A 84 8.95 -12.35 4.61
C ARG A 84 8.30 -12.15 3.25
N TRP A 85 7.61 -11.03 3.04
CA TRP A 85 7.01 -10.68 1.76
C TRP A 85 8.04 -9.98 0.87
N GLU A 86 8.89 -10.75 0.18
CA GLU A 86 9.94 -10.20 -0.71
C GLU A 86 9.39 -9.21 -1.75
N VAL A 87 8.19 -9.47 -2.26
CA VAL A 87 7.48 -8.63 -3.24
C VAL A 87 6.35 -7.80 -2.61
N GLY A 88 6.25 -7.78 -1.28
CA GLY A 88 5.09 -7.23 -0.56
C GLY A 88 4.79 -5.77 -0.87
N LYS A 89 5.81 -4.93 -1.05
CA LYS A 89 5.63 -3.53 -1.50
C LYS A 89 4.89 -3.41 -2.84
N GLU A 90 5.20 -4.30 -3.76
CA GLU A 90 4.58 -4.33 -5.08
C GLU A 90 3.14 -4.84 -4.98
N MET A 91 2.92 -5.88 -4.16
CA MET A 91 1.59 -6.39 -3.84
C MET A 91 0.69 -5.29 -3.25
N ALA A 92 1.15 -4.62 -2.20
CA ALA A 92 0.44 -3.53 -1.55
C ALA A 92 0.12 -2.39 -2.51
N LYS A 93 1.09 -1.97 -3.34
CA LYS A 93 0.89 -0.93 -4.34
C LYS A 93 -0.19 -1.32 -5.35
N ASN A 94 -0.11 -2.54 -5.88
CA ASN A 94 -1.03 -3.00 -6.91
C ASN A 94 -2.45 -3.20 -6.35
N THR A 95 -2.58 -3.71 -5.13
CA THR A 95 -3.89 -3.83 -4.44
C THR A 95 -4.51 -2.45 -4.19
N ILE A 96 -3.76 -1.49 -3.63
CA ILE A 96 -4.28 -0.12 -3.40
C ILE A 96 -4.74 0.51 -4.73
N ALA A 97 -3.92 0.37 -5.79
CA ALA A 97 -4.25 0.92 -7.10
C ALA A 97 -5.53 0.30 -7.68
N TYR A 98 -5.70 -1.02 -7.57
CA TYR A 98 -6.91 -1.72 -8.01
C TYR A 98 -8.17 -1.09 -7.40
N TYR A 99 -8.22 -0.94 -6.08
CA TYR A 99 -9.39 -0.36 -5.43
C TYR A 99 -9.62 1.10 -5.80
N HIS A 100 -8.56 1.90 -5.95
CA HIS A 100 -8.73 3.26 -6.47
C HIS A 100 -9.32 3.28 -7.88
N PHE A 101 -8.90 2.37 -8.78
CA PHE A 101 -9.48 2.27 -10.11
C PHE A 101 -10.96 1.89 -10.08
N ILE A 102 -11.37 1.02 -9.17
CA ILE A 102 -12.80 0.72 -8.94
C ILE A 102 -13.54 1.99 -8.52
N GLU A 103 -13.04 2.69 -7.49
CA GLU A 103 -13.73 3.84 -6.90
C GLU A 103 -13.98 4.98 -7.88
N ILE A 104 -13.01 5.22 -8.77
CA ILE A 104 -13.12 6.26 -9.80
C ILE A 104 -13.75 5.75 -11.11
N GLY A 105 -14.12 4.46 -11.19
CA GLY A 105 -14.68 3.87 -12.40
C GLY A 105 -13.73 3.87 -13.60
N ALA A 106 -12.43 3.67 -13.37
CA ALA A 106 -11.39 3.76 -14.41
C ALA A 106 -11.24 2.48 -15.26
N PHE A 107 -11.85 1.36 -14.89
CA PHE A 107 -11.77 0.14 -15.67
C PHE A 107 -12.66 0.19 -16.92
N ASP A 108 -12.12 -0.29 -18.03
CA ASP A 108 -12.82 -0.39 -19.31
C ASP A 108 -13.39 -1.81 -19.47
N SER A 109 -14.66 -1.98 -19.09
CA SER A 109 -15.36 -3.26 -19.14
C SER A 109 -15.53 -3.82 -20.56
N LEU A 110 -15.31 -3.00 -21.61
CA LEU A 110 -15.31 -3.48 -23.00
C LEU A 110 -14.02 -4.20 -23.38
N LYS A 111 -12.92 -3.96 -22.64
CA LYS A 111 -11.61 -4.59 -22.90
C LYS A 111 -11.47 -5.95 -22.24
N GLY A 112 -12.20 -6.21 -21.16
CA GLY A 112 -12.15 -7.48 -20.46
C GLY A 112 -12.96 -7.50 -19.18
N THR A 113 -13.06 -8.70 -18.60
CA THR A 113 -13.68 -8.94 -17.30
C THR A 113 -12.65 -9.02 -16.18
N HIS A 114 -11.36 -9.09 -16.51
CA HIS A 114 -10.25 -9.15 -15.56
C HIS A 114 -9.16 -8.14 -15.95
N VAL A 115 -8.40 -7.71 -14.96
CA VAL A 115 -7.31 -6.74 -15.11
C VAL A 115 -6.02 -7.27 -14.52
N LEU A 116 -4.91 -6.98 -15.19
CA LEU A 116 -3.55 -7.16 -14.67
C LEU A 116 -2.99 -5.78 -14.29
N ILE A 117 -2.59 -5.61 -13.03
CA ILE A 117 -1.99 -4.39 -12.50
C ILE A 117 -0.55 -4.67 -12.07
N ILE A 118 0.35 -3.78 -12.50
CA ILE A 118 1.78 -3.82 -12.21
C ILE A 118 2.25 -2.39 -11.96
N ASN A 119 3.08 -2.19 -10.95
CA ASN A 119 3.60 -0.92 -10.47
C ASN A 119 2.51 0.13 -10.23
N GLY A 120 1.34 -0.30 -9.76
CA GLY A 120 0.16 0.54 -9.52
C GLY A 120 -0.54 1.03 -10.79
N GLN A 121 -0.27 0.39 -11.94
CA GLN A 121 -0.83 0.77 -13.24
C GLN A 121 -1.50 -0.42 -13.91
N ILE A 122 -2.57 -0.14 -14.65
CA ILE A 122 -3.23 -1.13 -15.51
C ILE A 122 -2.26 -1.53 -16.63
N LYS A 123 -1.85 -2.79 -16.63
CA LYS A 123 -0.97 -3.36 -17.64
C LYS A 123 -1.76 -3.89 -18.84
N ASP A 124 -2.79 -4.69 -18.57
CA ASP A 124 -3.58 -5.37 -19.59
C ASP A 124 -4.97 -5.79 -19.07
N TYR A 125 -5.84 -6.15 -20.01
CA TYR A 125 -7.19 -6.67 -19.76
C TYR A 125 -7.33 -8.08 -20.32
N TYR A 126 -8.10 -8.90 -19.63
CA TYR A 126 -8.36 -10.29 -20.01
C TYR A 126 -9.87 -10.50 -20.13
N LYS A 127 -10.29 -11.19 -21.19
CA LYS A 127 -11.71 -11.45 -21.44
C LYS A 127 -12.33 -12.37 -20.41
N ASP A 128 -11.53 -13.29 -19.89
CA ASP A 128 -11.91 -14.31 -18.93
C ASP A 128 -10.79 -14.48 -17.90
N ASP A 129 -11.08 -15.24 -16.84
CA ASP A 129 -10.06 -15.68 -15.88
C ASP A 129 -9.02 -16.59 -16.56
N ILE A 130 -7.79 -16.59 -16.07
CA ILE A 130 -6.68 -17.35 -16.65
C ILE A 130 -6.49 -18.69 -15.93
N SER A 131 -5.80 -19.63 -16.57
CA SER A 131 -5.41 -20.90 -15.95
C SER A 131 -4.37 -20.71 -14.83
N SER A 132 -4.18 -21.74 -14.01
CA SER A 132 -3.18 -21.76 -12.95
C SER A 132 -1.75 -21.64 -13.52
N GLU A 133 -1.51 -22.26 -14.67
CA GLU A 133 -0.24 -22.25 -15.38
C GLU A 133 0.06 -20.85 -15.92
N GLU A 134 -0.90 -20.22 -16.61
CA GLU A 134 -0.76 -18.83 -17.09
C GLU A 134 -0.56 -17.85 -15.93
N TYR A 135 -1.26 -18.04 -14.81
CA TYR A 135 -1.07 -17.22 -13.62
C TYR A 135 0.37 -17.34 -13.08
N LYS A 136 0.92 -18.57 -13.00
CA LYS A 136 2.31 -18.80 -12.59
C LYS A 136 3.31 -18.17 -13.55
N GLU A 137 3.06 -18.23 -14.86
CA GLU A 137 3.91 -17.57 -15.85
C GLU A 137 3.91 -16.05 -15.67
N LEU A 138 2.75 -15.46 -15.42
CA LEU A 138 2.63 -14.03 -15.13
C LEU A 138 3.28 -13.65 -13.80
N ASP A 139 3.10 -14.45 -12.75
CA ASP A 139 3.72 -14.21 -11.43
C ASP A 139 5.25 -14.25 -11.51
N ASN A 140 5.80 -15.25 -12.24
CA ASN A 140 7.24 -15.33 -12.50
C ASN A 140 7.76 -14.13 -13.32
N LYS A 141 6.95 -13.64 -14.25
CA LYS A 141 7.31 -12.50 -15.12
C LYS A 141 7.18 -11.16 -14.39
N TYR A 142 6.19 -11.04 -13.51
CA TYR A 142 5.83 -9.83 -12.80
C TYR A 142 5.57 -10.16 -11.32
N PRO A 143 6.64 -10.41 -10.53
CA PRO A 143 6.48 -10.78 -9.13
C PRO A 143 5.73 -9.70 -8.34
N GLY A 144 4.71 -10.11 -7.59
CA GLY A 144 3.85 -9.20 -6.83
C GLY A 144 2.76 -8.51 -7.67
N MET A 145 2.51 -8.97 -8.89
CA MET A 145 1.38 -8.53 -9.70
C MET A 145 0.04 -8.69 -8.97
N TYR A 146 -0.94 -7.95 -9.46
CA TYR A 146 -2.32 -8.10 -9.04
C TYR A 146 -3.18 -8.42 -10.25
N PHE A 147 -3.75 -9.62 -10.27
CA PHE A 147 -4.69 -10.07 -11.29
C PHE A 147 -6.03 -10.36 -10.64
N ALA A 148 -7.08 -9.66 -11.08
CA ALA A 148 -8.39 -9.72 -10.43
C ALA A 148 -9.52 -9.44 -11.44
N PRO A 149 -10.74 -9.94 -11.15
CA PRO A 149 -11.93 -9.56 -11.92
C PRO A 149 -12.21 -8.06 -11.78
N ILE A 150 -12.77 -7.44 -12.81
CA ILE A 150 -13.31 -6.09 -12.78
C ILE A 150 -14.76 -6.22 -12.32
N THR A 151 -14.99 -6.00 -11.04
CA THR A 151 -16.33 -6.08 -10.46
C THR A 151 -16.58 -4.94 -9.50
N ASP A 152 -17.83 -4.46 -9.52
CA ASP A 152 -18.34 -3.50 -8.55
C ASP A 152 -18.78 -4.15 -7.24
N GLU A 153 -18.84 -5.48 -7.18
CA GLU A 153 -19.20 -6.21 -5.97
C GLU A 153 -18.02 -6.27 -4.98
N GLU A 154 -18.32 -6.30 -3.68
CA GLU A 154 -17.35 -6.62 -2.61
C GLU A 154 -16.92 -8.08 -2.76
N THR A 155 -16.13 -8.41 -3.78
CA THR A 155 -15.48 -9.70 -3.84
C THR A 155 -14.43 -9.72 -2.75
N VAL A 156 -14.71 -10.49 -1.69
CA VAL A 156 -13.71 -10.99 -0.75
C VAL A 156 -12.48 -11.37 -1.56
N LEU A 157 -11.33 -10.76 -1.23
CA LEU A 157 -10.06 -10.91 -1.90
C LEU A 157 -9.63 -12.39 -1.93
N LEU A 158 -10.12 -13.15 -2.89
CA LEU A 158 -9.57 -14.46 -3.21
C LEU A 158 -8.37 -14.24 -4.11
N ARG A 159 -7.32 -13.63 -3.54
CA ARG A 159 -6.02 -13.65 -4.17
C ARG A 159 -5.65 -15.11 -4.39
N ARG A 160 -5.34 -15.47 -5.64
CA ARG A 160 -4.79 -16.80 -5.93
C ARG A 160 -3.40 -16.88 -5.32
N PHE A 161 -3.31 -17.40 -4.10
CA PHE A 161 -2.05 -17.75 -3.49
C PHE A 161 -1.47 -18.94 -4.26
N SER A 162 -0.41 -18.69 -5.03
CA SER A 162 0.57 -19.74 -5.30
C SER A 162 1.20 -20.06 -3.95
N THR A 163 1.03 -21.29 -3.47
CA THR A 163 1.74 -21.79 -2.29
C THR A 163 3.23 -21.76 -2.58
N HIS A 164 3.89 -20.61 -2.37
CA HIS A 164 5.27 -20.63 -1.94
C HIS A 164 5.25 -21.33 -0.57
N ASP A 165 6.14 -22.30 -0.37
CA ASP A 165 6.16 -23.21 0.79
C ASP A 165 6.11 -22.49 2.15
N ASP A 166 4.91 -22.09 2.56
CA ASP A 166 4.56 -21.62 3.90
C ASP A 166 4.47 -22.85 4.82
N THR A 167 5.60 -23.50 5.05
CA THR A 167 5.72 -24.53 6.08
C THR A 167 5.63 -23.95 7.50
N THR A 168 5.53 -22.63 7.67
CA THR A 168 5.48 -21.96 8.98
C THR A 168 4.21 -21.16 9.28
N ALA A 169 3.21 -21.10 8.38
CA ALA A 169 1.95 -20.37 8.62
C ALA A 169 0.72 -21.28 8.41
N LYS A 170 0.63 -22.40 9.14
CA LYS A 170 -0.52 -23.31 9.11
C LYS A 170 -1.56 -23.01 10.21
N GLU A 171 -2.18 -21.84 10.21
CA GLU A 171 -3.24 -21.58 11.23
C GLU A 171 -4.58 -21.06 10.71
N TRP A 172 -4.81 -20.86 9.40
CA TRP A 172 -6.13 -20.36 8.95
C TRP A 172 -6.79 -21.12 7.78
N GLN A 173 -6.37 -22.36 7.49
CA GLN A 173 -7.05 -23.21 6.50
C GLN A 173 -7.88 -24.34 7.15
N ASN A 174 -8.62 -24.04 8.21
CA ASN A 174 -9.71 -24.90 8.66
C ASN A 174 -10.94 -24.03 8.87
N ASP A 175 -11.81 -23.98 7.86
CA ASP A 175 -13.26 -24.12 7.97
C ASP A 175 -13.95 -23.42 6.81
N VAL A 176 -14.33 -24.18 5.76
CA VAL A 176 -15.72 -24.16 5.27
C VAL A 176 -16.09 -25.57 4.81
N CYS A 177 -17.22 -26.04 5.34
CA CYS A 177 -17.79 -27.38 5.34
C CYS A 177 -18.09 -28.01 3.97
N GLN A 178 -17.99 -29.34 3.93
CA GLN A 178 -19.06 -30.24 3.46
C GLN A 178 -19.22 -31.39 4.46
#